data_AF-A0AAE3M546-F1
#
_entry.id   AF-A0AAE3M546-F1
#
_cell.length_a   1.000
_cell.length_b   1.000
_cell.length_c   1.000
_cell.angle_alpha   90.00
_cell.angle_beta   90.00
_cell.angle_gamma   90.00
#
_symmetry.space_group_name_H-M   'P 1'
#
loop_
_entity.id
_entity.type
_entity.pdbx_description
1 polymer ?
#
loop_
_entity_poly.entity_id
_entity_poly.type
_entity_poly.pdbx_seq_one_letter_code
_entity_poly.pdbx_strand_id
1 'polypeptide(L)'
;MAKKGHTNNPNGRPKGKENKITTELKDWIKNLLEANTSQLEQDLKDLEPHQRWQVVSKLLDFTIPKMRNIDANINYENLTEEQLDQIINRLSEEIK
;
A
#
# COMPACT_ATOMS: atom_id res chain seq x y z
N MET A 1 -1.56 -19.25 -36.33
CA MET A 1 -0.24 -18.66 -36.05
C MET A 1 -0.30 -17.18 -36.38
N ALA A 2 0.32 -16.30 -35.58
CA ALA A 2 0.35 -14.87 -35.87
C ALA A 2 1.07 -14.63 -37.21
N LYS A 3 0.59 -13.70 -38.05
CA LYS A 3 1.33 -13.28 -39.26
C LYS A 3 2.64 -12.60 -38.84
N LYS A 4 3.71 -12.81 -39.61
CA LYS A 4 5.01 -12.16 -39.38
C LYS A 4 4.80 -10.64 -39.30
N GLY A 5 5.18 -10.04 -38.18
CA GLY A 5 5.00 -8.60 -37.90
C GLY A 5 3.69 -8.23 -37.17
N HIS A 6 2.86 -9.19 -36.77
CA HIS A 6 1.66 -8.94 -35.95
C HIS A 6 1.75 -9.69 -34.63
N THR A 7 1.41 -9.00 -33.53
CA THR A 7 1.25 -9.61 -32.21
C THR A 7 -0.12 -10.31 -32.14
N ASN A 8 -0.20 -11.46 -31.46
CA ASN A 8 -1.48 -12.10 -31.13
C ASN A 8 -2.26 -11.33 -30.04
N ASN A 9 -1.65 -10.32 -29.42
CA ASN A 9 -2.29 -9.45 -28.43
C ASN A 9 -2.20 -7.98 -28.86
N PRO A 10 -3.14 -7.49 -29.68
CA PRO A 10 -3.15 -6.11 -30.20
C PRO A 10 -3.33 -5.06 -29.10
N ASN A 11 -3.92 -5.42 -27.95
CA ASN A 11 -4.15 -4.50 -26.83
C ASN A 11 -2.99 -4.49 -25.81
N GLY A 12 -1.93 -5.26 -26.05
CA GLY A 12 -0.79 -5.36 -25.15
C GLY A 12 -1.15 -5.91 -23.76
N ARG A 13 -0.18 -5.86 -22.85
CA ARG A 13 -0.43 -6.19 -21.44
C ARG A 13 -1.27 -5.07 -20.82
N PRO A 14 -2.38 -5.35 -20.10
CA PRO A 14 -3.19 -4.32 -19.46
C PRO A 14 -2.34 -3.45 -18.54
N LYS A 15 -2.49 -2.12 -18.65
CA LYS A 15 -1.80 -1.16 -17.79
C LYS A 15 -2.20 -1.43 -16.33
N GLY A 16 -1.22 -1.63 -15.45
CA GLY A 16 -1.45 -1.93 -14.02
C GLY A 16 -1.53 -3.43 -13.65
N LYS A 17 -1.44 -4.37 -14.61
CA LYS A 17 -1.32 -5.81 -14.28
C LYS A 17 0.02 -6.11 -13.60
N GLU A 18 -0.01 -6.45 -12.32
CA GLU A 18 1.16 -6.88 -11.54
C GLU A 18 1.94 -8.02 -12.20
N ASN A 19 3.26 -8.02 -12.07
CA ASN A 19 4.12 -9.04 -12.67
C ASN A 19 3.80 -10.42 -12.07
N LYS A 20 3.76 -11.48 -12.88
CA LYS A 20 3.33 -12.81 -12.43
C LYS A 20 4.15 -13.32 -11.24
N ILE A 21 5.47 -13.09 -11.29
CA ILE A 21 6.42 -13.42 -10.22
C ILE A 21 6.09 -12.64 -8.92
N THR A 22 5.66 -11.38 -9.05
CA THR A 22 5.27 -10.56 -7.90
C THR A 22 4.00 -11.10 -7.24
N THR A 23 3.03 -11.58 -8.03
CA THR A 23 1.81 -12.20 -7.50
C THR A 23 2.11 -13.52 -6.79
N GLU A 24 2.88 -14.42 -7.42
CA GLU A 24 3.26 -15.72 -6.82
C GLU A 24 4.01 -15.55 -5.49
N LEU A 25 4.93 -14.57 -5.41
CA LEU A 25 5.65 -14.29 -4.17
C LEU A 25 4.72 -13.75 -3.08
N LYS A 26 3.79 -12.85 -3.41
CA LYS A 26 2.79 -12.33 -2.45
C LYS A 26 1.90 -13.46 -1.91
N ASP A 27 1.43 -14.34 -2.79
CA ASP A 27 0.60 -15.48 -2.40
C ASP A 27 1.39 -16.45 -1.51
N TRP A 28 2.66 -16.71 -1.84
CA TRP A 28 3.52 -17.53 -1.00
C TRP A 28 3.75 -16.92 0.38
N ILE A 29 4.04 -15.62 0.48
CA ILE A 29 4.20 -14.92 1.77
C ILE A 29 2.90 -14.97 2.57
N LYS A 30 1.74 -14.74 1.93
CA LYS A 30 0.44 -14.82 2.58
C LYS A 30 0.20 -16.23 3.15
N ASN A 31 0.40 -17.27 2.35
CA ASN A 31 0.22 -18.65 2.78
C ASN A 31 1.18 -19.04 3.91
N LEU A 32 2.43 -18.58 3.85
CA LEU A 32 3.41 -18.78 4.90
C LEU A 32 2.94 -18.13 6.21
N LEU A 33 2.46 -16.90 6.17
CA LEU A 33 1.95 -16.21 7.35
C LEU A 33 0.72 -16.92 7.92
N GLU A 34 -0.25 -17.29 7.07
CA GLU A 34 -1.46 -18.02 7.47
C GLU A 34 -1.11 -19.36 8.14
N ALA A 35 -0.15 -20.11 7.59
CA ALA A 35 0.28 -21.39 8.15
C ALA A 35 0.98 -21.27 9.51
N ASN A 36 1.61 -20.11 9.80
CA ASN A 36 2.34 -19.88 11.05
C ASN A 36 1.54 -19.10 12.10
N THR A 37 0.28 -18.73 11.82
CA THR A 37 -0.58 -17.98 12.76
C THR A 37 -0.69 -18.66 14.13
N SER A 38 -0.94 -19.96 14.15
CA SER A 38 -1.02 -20.74 15.40
C SER A 38 0.27 -20.73 16.21
N GLN A 39 1.43 -20.76 15.55
CA GLN A 39 2.73 -20.68 16.21
C GLN A 39 2.94 -19.28 16.79
N LEU A 40 2.62 -18.23 16.03
CA LEU A 40 2.72 -16.85 16.50
C LEU A 40 1.86 -16.60 17.74
N GLU A 41 0.66 -17.19 17.82
CA GLU A 41 -0.18 -17.11 19.02
C GLU A 41 0.45 -17.78 20.25
N GLN A 42 1.14 -18.91 20.05
CA GLN A 42 1.86 -19.60 21.12
C GLN A 42 3.07 -18.77 21.56
N ASP A 43 3.87 -18.28 20.62
CA ASP A 43 5.03 -17.43 20.90
C ASP A 43 4.60 -16.16 21.67
N LEU A 44 3.48 -15.54 21.29
CA LEU A 44 2.91 -14.41 22.02
C LEU A 44 2.53 -14.75 23.46
N LYS A 45 2.03 -15.97 23.71
CA LYS A 45 1.70 -16.43 25.07
C LYS A 45 2.96 -16.73 25.88
N ASP A 46 4.03 -17.20 25.27
CA ASP A 46 5.29 -17.51 25.96
C ASP A 46 6.16 -16.28 26.26
N LEU A 47 5.90 -15.14 25.60
CA LEU A 47 6.62 -13.89 25.87
C LEU A 47 6.40 -13.36 27.29
N GLU A 48 7.40 -12.66 27.81
CA GLU A 48 7.28 -11.89 29.05
C GLU A 48 6.15 -10.85 28.94
N PRO A 49 5.39 -10.58 30.02
CA PRO A 49 4.22 -9.71 29.97
C PRO A 49 4.47 -8.36 29.30
N HIS A 50 5.61 -7.72 29.60
CA HIS A 50 5.99 -6.45 28.99
C HIS A 50 6.22 -6.55 27.48
N GLN A 51 6.95 -7.58 27.03
CA GLN A 51 7.23 -7.79 25.61
C GLN A 51 5.95 -8.12 24.84
N ARG A 52 5.06 -8.92 25.43
CA ARG A 52 3.74 -9.22 24.87
C ARG A 52 2.95 -7.94 24.60
N TRP A 53 2.87 -7.03 25.57
CA TRP A 53 2.18 -5.75 25.41
C TRP A 53 2.83 -4.85 24.36
N GLN A 54 4.16 -4.86 24.24
CA GLN A 54 4.86 -4.11 23.18
C GLN A 54 4.53 -4.63 21.78
N VAL A 55 4.50 -5.96 21.58
CA VAL A 55 4.14 -6.56 20.30
C VAL A 55 2.69 -6.24 19.96
N VAL A 56 1.77 -6.40 20.92
CA VAL A 56 0.35 -6.06 20.73
C VAL A 56 0.19 -4.58 20.37
N SER A 57 0.90 -3.68 21.06
CA SER A 57 0.87 -2.24 20.72
C SER A 57 1.30 -1.99 19.29
N LYS A 58 2.33 -2.66 18.78
CA LYS A 58 2.77 -2.53 17.39
C LYS A 58 1.75 -3.08 16.39
N LEU A 59 1.04 -4.16 16.73
CA LEU A 59 -0.02 -4.69 15.87
C LEU A 59 -1.21 -3.73 15.79
N LEU A 60 -1.56 -3.06 16.90
CA LEU A 60 -2.62 -2.06 16.93
C LEU A 60 -2.38 -0.89 15.98
N ASP A 61 -1.12 -0.54 15.71
CA ASP A 61 -0.75 0.52 14.78
C ASP A 61 -1.18 0.23 13.34
N PHE A 62 -1.32 -1.05 12.99
CA PHE A 62 -1.76 -1.50 11.66
C PHE A 62 -3.24 -1.82 11.59
N THR A 63 -3.91 -2.11 12.72
CA THR A 63 -5.34 -2.48 12.74
C THR A 63 -6.24 -1.29 13.04
N ILE A 64 -5.78 -0.32 13.82
CA ILE A 64 -6.53 0.88 14.16
C ILE A 64 -6.09 2.01 13.22
N PRO A 65 -7.03 2.64 12.49
CA PRO A 65 -6.74 3.85 11.73
C PRO A 65 -6.26 4.95 12.69
N LYS A 66 -4.94 5.17 12.74
CA LYS A 66 -4.39 6.33 13.42
C LYS A 66 -4.56 7.54 12.50
N MET A 67 -5.02 8.66 13.05
CA MET A 67 -4.89 9.93 12.33
C MET A 67 -3.41 10.10 12.00
N ARG A 68 -3.08 10.14 10.70
CA ARG A 68 -1.74 10.54 10.28
C ARG A 68 -1.50 11.93 10.85
N ASN A 69 -0.41 12.10 11.59
CA ASN A 69 0.12 13.44 11.80
C ASN A 69 0.37 13.99 10.41
N ILE A 70 -0.42 14.99 10.02
CA ILE A 70 -0.10 15.81 8.85
C ILE A 70 1.12 16.60 9.32
N ASP A 71 2.31 16.07 9.07
CA ASP A 71 3.48 16.92 9.07
C ASP A 71 3.18 18.03 8.08
N ALA A 72 3.15 19.28 8.54
CA ALA A 72 2.90 20.45 7.71
C ALA A 72 4.01 20.69 6.67
N ASN A 73 4.83 19.68 6.35
CA ASN A 73 5.55 19.58 5.11
C ASN A 73 4.55 19.17 4.03
N ILE A 74 3.87 20.18 3.47
CA ILE A 74 3.09 20.04 2.24
C ILE A 74 4.07 19.55 1.18
N ASN A 75 4.07 18.25 0.90
CA ASN A 75 4.84 17.70 -0.20
C ASN A 75 4.09 18.03 -1.50
N TYR A 76 4.40 19.19 -2.08
CA TYR A 76 3.79 19.72 -3.31
C TYR A 76 3.93 18.75 -4.50
N GLU A 77 4.88 17.80 -4.44
CA GLU A 77 5.12 16.81 -5.49
C GLU A 77 4.00 15.76 -5.61
N ASN A 78 3.15 15.61 -4.59
CA ASN A 78 2.05 14.63 -4.59
C ASN A 78 0.65 15.23 -4.80
N LEU A 79 0.58 16.52 -5.18
CA LEU A 79 -0.70 17.14 -5.51
C LEU A 79 -1.19 16.64 -6.88
N THR A 80 -2.47 16.31 -6.98
CA THR A 80 -3.07 16.01 -8.29
C THR A 80 -3.26 17.30 -9.09
N GLU A 81 -3.31 17.19 -10.42
CA GLU A 81 -3.56 18.35 -11.30
C GLU A 81 -4.86 19.09 -10.93
N GLU A 82 -5.92 18.35 -10.58
CA GLU A 82 -7.18 18.91 -10.11
C GLU A 82 -7.03 19.72 -8.81
N GLN A 83 -6.17 19.29 -7.89
CA GLN A 83 -5.90 20.01 -6.65
C GLN A 83 -5.09 21.28 -6.90
N LEU A 84 -4.15 21.25 -7.86
CA LEU A 84 -3.37 22.43 -8.27
C LEU A 84 -4.26 23.49 -8.92
N ASP A 85 -5.16 23.09 -9.81
CA ASP A 85 -6.11 24.01 -10.45
C ASP A 85 -7.04 24.69 -9.43
N GLN A 86 -7.51 23.94 -8.43
CA GLN A 86 -8.32 24.50 -7.35
C GLN A 86 -7.56 25.55 -6.52
N ILE A 87 -6.28 25.31 -6.26
CA ILE A 87 -5.43 26.25 -5.52
C ILE A 87 -5.19 27.52 -6.35
N ILE A 88 -4.86 27.37 -7.64
CA ILE A 88 -4.61 28.51 -8.54
C ILE A 88 -5.85 29.39 -8.68
N ASN A 89 -7.03 28.79 -8.86
CA ASN A 89 -8.28 29.54 -8.98
C ASN A 89 -8.60 30.33 -7.70
N ARG A 90 -8.38 29.75 -6.52
CA ARG A 90 -8.61 30.45 -5.24
C ARG A 90 -7.66 31.64 -5.07
N LEU A 91 -6.38 31.46 -5.35
CA LEU A 91 -5.38 32.54 -5.26
C LEU A 91 -5.69 33.67 -6.25
N SER A 92 -6.19 33.33 -7.45
CA SER A 92 -6.55 34.31 -8.47
C SER A 92 -7.77 35.14 -8.10
N GLU A 93 -8.73 34.55 -7.36
CA GLU A 93 -9.92 35.24 -6.86
C GLU A 93 -9.61 36.14 -5.66
N GLU A 94 -8.63 35.80 -4.82
CA GLU A 94 -8.21 36.65 -3.69
C GLU A 94 -7.39 37.88 -4.12
N ILE A 95 -6.82 37.88 -5.33
CA ILE A 95 -6.02 38.99 -5.88
C ILE A 95 -6.91 40.04 -6.60
N LYS A 96 -8.19 39.73 -6.86
CA LYS A 96 -9.18 40.69 -7.37
C LYS A 96 -9.80 41.52 -6.26
#